data_AF-A0A538K633-F1
#
_entry.id   AF-A0A538K633-F1
#
_cell.length_a   1.000
_cell.length_b   1.000
_cell.length_c   1.000
_cell.angle_alpha   90.00
_cell.angle_beta   90.00
_cell.angle_gamma   90.00
#
_symmetry.space_group_name_H-M   'P 1'
#
loop_
_entity.id
_entity.type
_entity.pdbx_description
1 polymer ?
#
loop_
_entity_poly.entity_id
_entity_poly.type
_entity_poly.pdbx_seq_one_letter_code
_entity_poly.pdbx_strand_id
1 'polypeptide(L)'
;MRSRDAGVRQDGGAFILARMRLAAVTAIAAVLLAVTPALADDIRGTPGPDNLTGTPGPDRIAGLRGNDRIQGLAGPDQLLGGPGDDVIFGDAGADTIGGGPGNDTLLGGGGPDRIRGGPGRDTIVGGDGNDRIFARDGEVDRIACGKGRDIVVADGGDAVSRDCEVVRRG
;
A
#
# COMPACT_ATOMS: atom_id res chain seq x y z
N MET A 1 -28.36 -0.31 81.61
CA MET A 1 -27.42 0.73 81.10
C MET A 1 -26.78 0.23 79.81
N ARG A 2 -27.33 0.63 78.65
CA ARG A 2 -26.64 0.88 77.36
C ARG A 2 -27.66 1.05 76.21
N SER A 3 -27.46 2.16 75.49
CA SER A 3 -27.72 2.36 74.06
C SER A 3 -29.16 2.53 73.55
N ARG A 4 -29.61 3.80 73.48
CA ARG A 4 -30.61 4.31 72.53
C ARG A 4 -29.89 5.32 71.64
N ASP A 5 -29.88 5.06 70.34
CA ASP A 5 -29.69 5.97 69.20
C ASP A 5 -29.79 5.10 67.93
N ALA A 6 -30.30 5.50 66.77
CA ALA A 6 -31.34 6.40 66.31
C ALA A 6 -31.58 5.95 64.85
N GLY A 7 -32.83 5.99 64.36
CA GLY A 7 -33.30 5.18 63.23
C GLY A 7 -32.78 5.54 61.83
N VAL A 8 -32.69 4.50 60.99
CA VAL A 8 -32.74 4.61 59.53
C VAL A 8 -34.18 4.34 59.09
N ARG A 9 -34.80 5.36 58.48
CA ARG A 9 -36.14 5.27 57.88
C ARG A 9 -36.09 4.42 56.62
N GLN A 10 -37.11 3.58 56.46
CA GLN A 10 -37.37 2.84 55.23
C GLN A 10 -38.18 3.72 54.28
N ASP A 11 -37.61 4.02 53.12
CA ASP A 11 -38.36 4.55 52.00
C ASP A 11 -38.76 3.38 51.10
N GLY A 12 -40.08 3.20 50.97
CA GLY A 12 -40.68 2.15 50.16
C GLY A 12 -40.57 2.41 48.67
N GLY A 13 -40.83 1.38 47.87
CA GLY A 13 -41.16 1.57 46.46
C GLY A 13 -40.72 0.46 45.53
N ALA A 14 -41.60 -0.53 45.37
CA ALA A 14 -41.87 -1.24 44.13
C ALA A 14 -40.72 -1.95 43.38
N PHE A 15 -40.74 -3.28 43.49
CA PHE A 15 -40.37 -4.19 42.41
C PHE A 15 -41.05 -3.75 41.10
N ILE A 16 -40.27 -3.21 40.16
CA ILE A 16 -40.64 -3.17 38.74
C ILE A 16 -39.46 -3.77 37.97
N LEU A 17 -39.59 -5.07 37.66
CA LEU A 17 -38.85 -5.71 36.57
C LEU A 17 -39.32 -5.07 35.26
N ALA A 18 -38.82 -3.86 34.97
CA ALA A 18 -39.05 -3.20 33.71
C ALA A 18 -38.23 -3.93 32.65
N ARG A 19 -38.94 -4.61 31.74
CA ARG A 19 -38.40 -5.34 30.60
C ARG A 19 -37.38 -4.46 29.85
N MET A 20 -36.11 -4.75 30.03
CA MET A 20 -35.05 -4.21 29.18
C MET A 20 -35.32 -4.76 27.77
N ARG A 21 -35.82 -3.90 26.87
CA ARG A 21 -36.12 -4.28 25.49
C ARG A 21 -34.82 -4.80 24.85
N LEU A 22 -34.89 -6.04 24.38
CA LEU A 22 -33.88 -6.80 23.61
C LEU A 22 -33.57 -6.17 22.22
N ALA A 23 -33.48 -4.84 22.11
CA ALA A 23 -33.35 -4.15 20.82
C ALA A 23 -32.12 -3.24 20.69
N ALA A 24 -31.31 -3.06 21.75
CA ALA A 24 -30.17 -2.13 21.71
C ALA A 24 -28.79 -2.80 21.82
N VAL A 25 -28.71 -4.14 21.86
CA VAL A 25 -27.43 -4.88 21.91
C VAL A 25 -26.98 -5.34 20.52
N THR A 26 -27.89 -5.41 19.53
CA THR A 26 -27.56 -5.78 18.14
C THR A 26 -27.06 -4.62 17.28
N ALA A 27 -27.21 -3.36 17.71
CA ALA A 27 -26.77 -2.20 16.93
C ALA A 27 -25.28 -1.85 17.09
N ILE A 28 -24.60 -2.33 18.13
CA ILE A 28 -23.17 -2.01 18.37
C ILE A 28 -22.24 -3.00 17.64
N ALA A 29 -22.69 -4.22 17.37
CA ALA A 29 -21.93 -5.19 16.55
C ALA A 29 -21.94 -4.81 15.05
N ALA A 30 -22.99 -4.16 14.55
CA ALA A 30 -23.08 -3.70 13.17
C ALA A 30 -22.33 -2.38 12.91
N VAL A 31 -22.08 -1.58 13.96
CA VAL A 31 -21.27 -0.34 13.87
C VAL A 31 -19.76 -0.65 13.92
N LEU A 32 -19.36 -1.86 14.31
CA LEU A 32 -17.96 -2.30 14.35
C LEU A 32 -17.47 -2.90 13.00
N LEU A 33 -18.36 -3.26 12.07
CA LEU A 33 -18.01 -3.96 10.83
C LEU A 33 -18.01 -3.08 9.56
N ALA A 34 -18.08 -1.75 9.70
CA ALA A 34 -18.13 -0.82 8.58
C ALA A 34 -17.14 0.36 8.68
N VAL A 35 -16.17 0.30 9.60
CA VAL A 35 -15.11 1.31 9.71
C VAL A 35 -13.94 0.91 8.80
N THR A 36 -14.12 1.24 7.52
CA THR A 36 -13.15 1.46 6.41
C THR A 36 -12.26 0.32 5.89
N PRO A 37 -12.34 0.01 4.58
CA PRO A 37 -11.17 -0.20 3.74
C PRO A 37 -11.10 0.95 2.74
N ALA A 38 -10.54 2.09 3.14
CA ALA A 38 -10.43 3.27 2.27
C ALA A 38 -9.44 4.34 2.74
N LEU A 39 -8.79 4.17 3.89
CA LEU A 39 -7.67 5.04 4.23
C LEU A 39 -6.44 4.38 3.66
N ALA A 40 -5.67 5.16 2.90
CA ALA A 40 -4.38 4.69 2.48
C ALA A 40 -3.50 4.52 3.71
N ASP A 41 -2.90 3.34 3.90
CA ASP A 41 -1.97 3.16 5.00
C ASP A 41 -0.61 3.79 4.61
N ASP A 42 -0.10 4.68 5.46
CA ASP A 42 1.22 5.28 5.29
C ASP A 42 2.25 4.39 6.03
N ILE A 43 3.01 3.59 5.28
CA ILE A 43 4.09 2.72 5.78
C ILE A 43 5.44 3.37 5.45
N ARG A 44 6.33 3.44 6.44
CA ARG A 44 7.68 3.98 6.25
C ARG A 44 8.72 3.06 6.87
N GLY A 45 9.76 2.76 6.10
CA GLY A 45 10.97 2.11 6.55
C GLY A 45 11.86 3.03 7.37
N THR A 46 13.07 2.55 7.55
CA THR A 46 14.20 3.17 8.21
C THR A 46 15.28 3.51 7.17
N PRO A 47 16.40 4.14 7.54
CA PRO A 47 17.50 4.34 6.61
C PRO A 47 18.33 3.08 6.28
N GLY A 48 17.94 1.91 6.77
CA GLY A 48 18.62 0.63 6.54
C GLY A 48 17.72 -0.32 5.73
N PRO A 49 18.18 -1.54 5.43
CA PRO A 49 17.40 -2.50 4.65
C PRO A 49 16.11 -2.91 5.39
N ASP A 50 14.97 -2.70 4.74
CA ASP A 50 13.66 -3.01 5.28
C ASP A 50 12.90 -4.06 4.46
N ASN A 51 11.93 -4.73 5.10
CA ASN A 51 10.96 -5.59 4.42
C ASN A 51 9.56 -5.09 4.75
N LEU A 52 8.96 -4.36 3.82
CA LEU A 52 7.72 -3.63 3.97
C LEU A 52 6.62 -4.33 3.17
N THR A 53 5.46 -4.52 3.78
CA THR A 53 4.30 -5.13 3.14
C THR A 53 3.07 -4.30 3.45
N GLY A 54 2.32 -3.98 2.39
CA GLY A 54 1.04 -3.30 2.44
C GLY A 54 -0.11 -4.15 2.96
N THR A 55 -1.30 -3.70 2.67
CA THR A 55 -2.57 -4.35 2.91
C THR A 55 -3.27 -4.62 1.57
N PRO A 56 -4.42 -5.32 1.54
CA PRO A 56 -5.20 -5.44 0.31
C PRO A 56 -5.93 -4.15 -0.13
N GLY A 57 -5.72 -3.03 0.56
CA GLY A 57 -6.27 -1.72 0.24
C GLY A 57 -5.20 -0.81 -0.36
N PRO A 58 -5.54 0.43 -0.73
CA PRO A 58 -4.54 1.37 -1.22
C PRO A 58 -3.50 1.66 -0.13
N ASP A 59 -2.22 1.68 -0.48
CA ASP A 59 -1.15 1.98 0.46
C ASP A 59 -0.19 3.06 -0.05
N ARG A 60 0.59 3.63 0.86
CA ARG A 60 1.71 4.54 0.59
C ARG A 60 2.92 4.04 1.35
N ILE A 61 3.82 3.37 0.65
CA ILE A 61 4.99 2.72 1.24
C ILE A 61 6.26 3.44 0.78
N ALA A 62 7.13 3.78 1.73
CA ALA A 62 8.44 4.37 1.46
C ALA A 62 9.55 3.61 2.19
N GLY A 63 10.49 3.02 1.44
CA GLY A 63 11.69 2.33 1.96
C GLY A 63 12.67 3.29 2.64
N LEU A 64 12.89 4.45 2.02
CA LEU A 64 13.81 5.52 2.40
C LEU A 64 15.21 5.32 1.86
N ARG A 65 16.12 4.70 2.61
CA ARG A 65 17.52 4.48 2.22
C ARG A 65 17.82 3.03 2.56
N GLY A 66 18.75 2.43 1.83
CA GLY A 66 19.08 1.02 2.04
C GLY A 66 18.49 0.19 0.91
N ASN A 67 18.70 -1.11 0.98
CA ASN A 67 18.25 -2.03 -0.06
C ASN A 67 16.96 -2.69 0.45
N ASP A 68 15.84 -2.15 0.03
CA ASP A 68 14.54 -2.46 0.60
C ASP A 68 13.81 -3.52 -0.22
N ARG A 69 12.93 -4.26 0.45
CA ARG A 69 11.94 -5.13 -0.19
C ARG A 69 10.55 -4.59 0.13
N ILE A 70 9.81 -4.21 -0.90
CA ILE A 70 8.50 -3.58 -0.76
C ILE A 70 7.47 -4.40 -1.54
N GLN A 71 6.34 -4.71 -0.89
CA GLN A 71 5.22 -5.43 -1.51
C GLN A 71 3.90 -4.69 -1.25
N GLY A 72 3.21 -4.28 -2.33
CA GLY A 72 1.93 -3.55 -2.28
C GLY A 72 0.72 -4.45 -1.96
N LEU A 73 0.68 -5.65 -2.54
CA LEU A 73 -0.44 -6.61 -2.50
C LEU A 73 -1.59 -6.26 -3.44
N ALA A 74 -2.68 -5.71 -2.95
CA ALA A 74 -3.85 -5.49 -3.77
C ALA A 74 -4.36 -4.08 -3.57
N GLY A 75 -5.00 -3.53 -4.59
CA GLY A 75 -5.45 -2.14 -4.55
C GLY A 75 -4.42 -1.20 -5.18
N PRO A 76 -4.75 0.09 -5.31
CA PRO A 76 -3.86 1.04 -5.98
C PRO A 76 -2.85 1.65 -5.01
N ASP A 77 -1.58 1.30 -5.18
CA ASP A 77 -0.51 1.64 -4.24
C ASP A 77 0.43 2.74 -4.73
N GLN A 78 1.09 3.41 -3.78
CA GLN A 78 2.24 4.27 -4.02
C GLN A 78 3.46 3.67 -3.34
N LEU A 79 4.36 3.09 -4.12
CA LEU A 79 5.54 2.38 -3.64
C LEU A 79 6.80 3.14 -4.03
N LEU A 80 7.61 3.52 -3.04
CA LEU A 80 8.86 4.25 -3.23
C LEU A 80 10.00 3.51 -2.53
N GLY A 81 11.00 3.08 -3.29
CA GLY A 81 12.23 2.49 -2.73
C GLY A 81 13.06 3.54 -2.02
N GLY A 82 13.63 4.46 -2.80
CA GLY A 82 14.53 5.50 -2.30
C GLY A 82 15.95 5.27 -2.82
N PRO A 83 17.01 5.74 -2.16
CA PRO A 83 18.36 5.37 -2.55
C PRO A 83 18.78 4.00 -2.01
N GLY A 84 19.29 3.15 -2.91
CA GLY A 84 19.76 1.79 -2.64
C GLY A 84 19.30 0.86 -3.74
N ASP A 85 19.70 -0.41 -3.70
CA ASP A 85 19.24 -1.40 -4.68
C ASP A 85 17.96 -2.07 -4.15
N ASP A 86 16.80 -1.59 -4.61
CA ASP A 86 15.50 -1.96 -4.07
C ASP A 86 14.80 -3.06 -4.89
N VAL A 87 13.92 -3.81 -4.23
CA VAL A 87 13.01 -4.78 -4.88
C VAL A 87 11.57 -4.44 -4.53
N ILE A 88 10.80 -4.02 -5.54
CA ILE A 88 9.43 -3.54 -5.36
C ILE A 88 8.46 -4.37 -6.19
N PHE A 89 7.41 -4.86 -5.53
CA PHE A 89 6.29 -5.60 -6.14
C PHE A 89 4.99 -4.79 -5.93
N GLY A 90 4.36 -4.32 -7.00
CA GLY A 90 3.01 -3.73 -6.98
C GLY A 90 1.92 -4.76 -6.72
N ASP A 91 2.10 -5.96 -7.30
CA ASP A 91 1.13 -7.07 -7.26
C ASP A 91 -0.16 -6.73 -8.03
N ALA A 92 -1.33 -6.60 -7.42
CA ALA A 92 -2.60 -6.46 -8.14
C ALA A 92 -3.24 -5.09 -7.90
N GLY A 93 -3.16 -4.17 -8.84
CA GLY A 93 -3.48 -2.80 -8.51
C GLY A 93 -3.51 -1.88 -9.70
N ALA A 94 -3.44 -0.59 -9.42
CA ALA A 94 -3.09 0.39 -10.43
C ALA A 94 -2.03 1.24 -9.75
N ASP A 95 -0.80 0.77 -9.85
CA ASP A 95 0.23 1.13 -8.89
C ASP A 95 1.12 2.23 -9.42
N THR A 96 1.66 3.02 -8.50
CA THR A 96 2.70 3.99 -8.79
C THR A 96 3.97 3.54 -8.09
N ILE A 97 4.94 3.10 -8.89
CA ILE A 97 6.20 2.52 -8.42
C ILE A 97 7.35 3.45 -8.79
N GLY A 98 8.18 3.79 -7.80
CA GLY A 98 9.45 4.50 -7.99
C GLY A 98 10.59 3.75 -7.32
N GLY A 99 11.59 3.34 -8.09
CA GLY A 99 12.83 2.76 -7.56
C GLY A 99 13.63 3.82 -6.82
N GLY A 100 14.17 4.78 -7.55
CA GLY A 100 15.02 5.84 -7.00
C GLY A 100 16.44 5.69 -7.52
N PRO A 101 17.46 6.23 -6.82
CA PRO A 101 18.86 5.98 -7.19
C PRO A 101 19.33 4.60 -6.73
N GLY A 102 19.83 3.78 -7.65
CA GLY A 102 20.31 2.43 -7.36
C GLY A 102 19.99 1.48 -8.52
N ASN A 103 20.34 0.21 -8.40
CA ASN A 103 19.96 -0.79 -9.38
C ASN A 103 18.72 -1.52 -8.89
N ASP A 104 17.56 -1.05 -9.34
CA ASP A 104 16.30 -1.49 -8.77
C ASP A 104 15.67 -2.64 -9.57
N THR A 105 14.87 -3.44 -8.88
CA THR A 105 14.02 -4.47 -9.49
C THR A 105 12.57 -4.12 -9.23
N LEU A 106 11.86 -3.69 -10.27
CA LEU A 106 10.51 -3.15 -10.19
C LEU A 106 9.53 -4.03 -10.96
N LEU A 107 8.51 -4.54 -10.29
CA LEU A 107 7.46 -5.36 -10.89
C LEU A 107 6.11 -4.67 -10.63
N GLY A 108 5.43 -4.21 -11.69
CA GLY A 108 4.08 -3.63 -11.62
C GLY A 108 3.07 -4.68 -11.19
N GLY A 109 2.99 -5.77 -11.95
CA GLY A 109 2.15 -6.91 -11.61
C GLY A 109 0.90 -6.94 -12.47
N GLY A 110 -0.27 -6.64 -11.92
CA GLY A 110 -1.54 -6.66 -12.63
C GLY A 110 -2.27 -5.34 -12.50
N GLY A 111 -2.90 -4.92 -13.58
CA GLY A 111 -3.57 -3.64 -13.73
C GLY A 111 -2.66 -2.56 -14.32
N PRO A 112 -3.19 -1.34 -14.55
CA PRO A 112 -2.47 -0.31 -15.30
C PRO A 112 -1.50 0.47 -14.41
N ASP A 113 -0.21 0.21 -14.57
CA ASP A 113 0.82 0.72 -13.66
C ASP A 113 1.58 1.93 -14.19
N ARG A 114 2.19 2.68 -13.26
CA ARG A 114 3.09 3.80 -13.53
C ARG A 114 4.41 3.54 -12.85
N ILE A 115 5.42 3.15 -13.62
CA ILE A 115 6.71 2.72 -13.09
C ILE A 115 7.79 3.74 -13.49
N ARG A 116 8.62 4.13 -12.53
CA ARG A 116 9.83 4.90 -12.77
C ARG A 116 11.01 4.18 -12.13
N GLY A 117 11.99 3.80 -12.95
CA GLY A 117 13.26 3.22 -12.49
C GLY A 117 14.02 4.25 -11.67
N GLY A 118 14.71 5.13 -12.37
CA GLY A 118 15.47 6.23 -11.78
C GLY A 118 16.92 6.12 -12.24
N PRO A 119 17.86 6.75 -11.52
CA PRO A 119 19.27 6.61 -11.83
C PRO A 119 19.81 5.23 -11.44
N GLY A 120 20.42 4.52 -12.38
CA GLY A 120 21.12 3.25 -12.16
C GLY A 120 20.78 2.26 -13.26
N ARG A 121 21.06 0.97 -13.05
CA ARG A 121 20.66 -0.09 -13.98
C ARG A 121 19.47 -0.82 -13.43
N ASP A 122 18.30 -0.50 -13.95
CA ASP A 122 17.06 -1.03 -13.44
C ASP A 122 16.60 -2.26 -14.24
N THR A 123 15.88 -3.15 -13.56
CA THR A 123 15.11 -4.22 -14.16
C THR A 123 13.64 -3.96 -13.91
N ILE A 124 12.89 -3.65 -14.97
CA ILE A 124 11.50 -3.26 -14.89
C ILE A 124 10.62 -4.28 -15.61
N VAL A 125 9.57 -4.74 -14.93
CA VAL A 125 8.50 -5.57 -15.51
C VAL A 125 7.18 -4.83 -15.30
N GLY A 126 6.51 -4.46 -16.39
CA GLY A 126 5.16 -3.85 -16.34
C GLY A 126 4.15 -4.85 -15.79
N GLY A 127 3.93 -5.93 -16.53
CA GLY A 127 3.07 -7.02 -16.10
C GLY A 127 1.83 -7.13 -16.98
N ASP A 128 0.67 -7.36 -16.39
CA ASP A 128 -0.61 -7.36 -17.09
C ASP A 128 -1.24 -5.97 -16.95
N GLY A 129 -1.52 -5.24 -18.03
CA GLY A 129 -1.95 -3.86 -17.83
C GLY A 129 -2.01 -3.04 -19.09
N ASN A 130 -2.00 -1.73 -18.93
CA ASN A 130 -1.60 -0.81 -19.98
C ASN A 130 -0.68 0.18 -19.28
N ASP A 131 0.60 -0.15 -19.28
CA ASP A 131 1.54 0.43 -18.34
C ASP A 131 2.22 1.66 -18.92
N ARG A 132 2.71 2.51 -18.02
CA ARG A 132 3.54 3.67 -18.35
C ARG A 132 4.85 3.57 -17.62
N ILE A 133 5.90 3.25 -18.36
CA ILE A 133 7.23 3.04 -17.82
C ILE A 133 8.13 4.23 -18.20
N PHE A 134 8.75 4.83 -17.20
CA PHE A 134 9.71 5.93 -17.33
C PHE A 134 11.09 5.44 -16.90
N ALA A 135 11.88 5.02 -17.87
CA ALA A 135 13.26 4.58 -17.72
C ALA A 135 14.16 5.68 -18.29
N ARG A 136 14.38 6.72 -17.47
CA ARG A 136 15.18 7.88 -17.85
C ARG A 136 16.12 8.20 -16.71
N ASP A 137 17.19 8.90 -17.06
CA ASP A 137 18.15 9.48 -16.13
C ASP A 137 19.05 8.42 -15.46
N GLY A 138 19.18 7.24 -16.09
CA GLY A 138 19.92 6.08 -15.59
C GLY A 138 21.02 5.57 -16.53
N GLU A 139 21.53 4.39 -16.20
CA GLU A 139 22.35 3.58 -17.10
C GLU A 139 21.43 2.73 -17.99
N VAL A 140 21.97 1.69 -18.64
CA VAL A 140 21.17 0.83 -19.51
C VAL A 140 20.24 -0.06 -18.71
N ASP A 141 18.94 0.15 -18.88
CA ASP A 141 17.87 -0.59 -18.22
C ASP A 141 17.45 -1.84 -19.01
N ARG A 142 16.84 -2.80 -18.30
CA ARG A 142 16.12 -3.94 -18.91
C ARG A 142 14.63 -3.81 -18.62
N ILE A 143 13.83 -3.76 -19.67
CA ILE A 143 12.39 -3.47 -19.55
C ILE A 143 11.60 -4.55 -20.28
N ALA A 144 10.72 -5.23 -19.54
CA ALA A 144 9.72 -6.14 -20.08
C ALA A 144 8.32 -5.56 -19.85
N CYS A 145 7.60 -5.23 -20.91
CA CYS A 145 6.26 -4.64 -20.76
C CYS A 145 5.24 -5.64 -20.26
N GLY A 146 5.21 -6.85 -20.83
CA GLY A 146 4.21 -7.85 -20.46
C GLY A 146 2.96 -7.75 -21.34
N LYS A 147 1.79 -8.07 -20.79
CA LYS A 147 0.54 -8.02 -21.55
C LYS A 147 -0.03 -6.62 -21.49
N GLY A 148 -0.40 -6.07 -22.63
CA GLY A 148 -0.99 -4.74 -22.64
C GLY A 148 -0.68 -3.98 -23.89
N ARG A 149 -1.15 -2.73 -23.92
CA ARG A 149 -0.55 -1.69 -24.75
C ARG A 149 0.22 -0.76 -23.83
N ASP A 150 1.49 -1.04 -23.72
CA ASP A 150 2.38 -0.39 -22.76
C ASP A 150 3.21 0.68 -23.47
N ILE A 151 3.39 1.81 -22.78
CA ILE A 151 4.19 2.93 -23.28
C ILE A 151 5.45 3.02 -22.44
N VAL A 152 6.60 2.90 -23.11
CA VAL A 152 7.91 3.03 -22.48
C VAL A 152 8.59 4.30 -22.96
N VAL A 153 8.90 5.17 -22.02
CA VAL A 153 9.75 6.33 -22.26
C VAL A 153 11.15 5.98 -21.77
N ALA A 154 11.98 5.53 -22.71
CA ALA A 154 13.34 5.05 -22.51
C ALA A 154 14.38 6.04 -23.04
N ASP A 155 15.61 5.95 -22.55
CA ASP A 155 16.76 6.65 -23.11
C ASP A 155 17.50 5.80 -24.15
N GLY A 156 18.68 6.29 -24.57
CA GLY A 156 19.49 5.65 -25.59
C GLY A 156 20.37 4.55 -25.00
N GLY A 157 19.92 3.30 -25.05
CA GLY A 157 20.71 2.15 -24.61
C GLY A 157 19.86 1.02 -24.05
N ASP A 158 18.66 1.36 -23.56
CA ASP A 158 17.75 0.44 -22.89
C ASP A 158 17.34 -0.77 -23.73
N ALA A 159 17.39 -1.92 -23.09
CA ALA A 159 16.91 -3.18 -23.62
C ALA A 159 15.41 -3.32 -23.32
N VAL A 160 14.59 -2.76 -24.21
CA VAL A 160 13.13 -2.80 -24.11
C VAL A 160 12.56 -3.97 -24.92
N SER A 161 11.63 -4.71 -24.33
CA SER A 161 10.95 -5.82 -25.00
C SER A 161 10.13 -5.34 -26.21
N ARG A 162 9.95 -6.23 -27.20
CA ARG A 162 9.39 -5.88 -28.53
C ARG A 162 7.89 -5.59 -28.54
N ASP A 163 7.20 -5.97 -27.48
CA ASP A 163 5.78 -5.77 -27.22
C ASP A 163 5.44 -4.36 -26.72
N CYS A 164 6.45 -3.54 -26.40
CA CYS A 164 6.27 -2.17 -25.94
C CYS A 164 6.11 -1.15 -27.08
N GLU A 165 5.26 -0.15 -26.88
CA GLU A 165 5.31 1.10 -27.63
C GLU A 165 6.40 2.02 -27.04
N VAL A 166 7.56 2.10 -27.71
CA VAL A 166 8.71 2.85 -27.20
C VAL A 166 8.75 4.27 -27.73
N VAL A 167 8.68 5.25 -26.83
CA VAL A 167 8.86 6.67 -27.11
C VAL A 167 10.28 7.07 -26.74
N ARG A 168 11.19 6.97 -27.71
CA ARG A 168 12.56 7.48 -27.56
C ARG A 168 12.57 8.99 -27.79
N ARG A 169 13.07 9.76 -26.83
CA ARG A 169 13.48 11.15 -27.11
C ARG A 169 14.98 11.14 -27.32
N GLY A 170 15.40 11.52 -28.53
CA GLY A 170 16.80 11.74 -28.86
C GLY A 170 17.35 13.02 -28.27
#